data_AF-A0A7X5KT91-F1
#
_entry.id   AF-A0A7X5KT91-F1
#
_cell.length_a   1.000
_cell.length_b   1.000
_cell.length_c   1.000
_cell.angle_alpha   90.00
_cell.angle_beta   90.00
_cell.angle_gamma   90.00
#
_symmetry.space_group_name_H-M   'P 1'
#
loop_
_entity.id
_entity.type
_entity.pdbx_description
1 polymer ?
#
loop_
_entity_poly.entity_id
_entity_poly.type
_entity_poly.pdbx_seq_one_letter_code
_entity_poly.pdbx_strand_id
1 'polypeptide(L)'
;MCPIPELMDRKKYDIMEWTYKNPLLKRRIFSMPIKKGTMPPRYDEAFKTGAVKMVTEQGRPAKEVAAELGIYIDTLKSWLKRSGFQPSSVARQNRNDSRWRELETEIRTLRKQLAEKDEVIAVLKKSIGILSIP
;
A
#
# COMPACT_ATOMS: atom_id res chain seq x y z
N MET A 1 35.55 35.38 -23.72
CA MET A 1 35.21 35.96 -22.40
C MET A 1 34.42 34.93 -21.62
N CYS A 2 35.05 34.28 -20.64
CA CYS A 2 34.33 33.38 -19.74
C CYS A 2 33.82 34.22 -18.55
N PRO A 3 32.54 34.09 -18.14
CA PRO A 3 32.05 34.74 -16.93
C PRO A 3 32.83 34.18 -15.73
N ILE A 4 33.29 35.07 -14.84
CA ILE A 4 33.92 34.67 -13.57
C ILE A 4 32.87 33.87 -12.78
N PRO A 5 33.09 32.57 -12.50
CA PRO A 5 32.15 31.82 -11.68
C PRO A 5 32.28 32.30 -10.24
N GLU A 6 31.20 32.87 -9.74
CA GLU A 6 30.98 33.21 -8.35
C GLU A 6 31.36 32.03 -7.46
N LEU A 7 32.41 32.24 -6.67
CA LEU A 7 32.94 31.43 -5.57
C LEU A 7 32.37 29.98 -5.47
N MET A 8 32.75 29.08 -6.39
CA MET A 8 32.51 27.66 -6.20
C MET A 8 33.27 27.18 -4.95
N ASP A 9 32.55 26.57 -4.00
CA ASP A 9 33.09 26.05 -2.73
C ASP A 9 34.41 25.29 -2.95
N ARG A 10 35.43 25.67 -2.18
CA ARG A 10 36.80 25.14 -2.24
C ARG A 10 36.84 23.59 -2.22
N LYS A 11 35.88 22.98 -1.50
CA LYS A 11 35.72 21.51 -1.43
C LYS A 11 35.26 20.86 -2.74
N LYS A 12 34.45 21.52 -3.56
CA LYS A 12 34.02 21.00 -4.87
C LYS A 12 35.16 21.02 -5.89
N TYR A 13 36.05 22.01 -5.80
CA TYR A 13 37.23 22.10 -6.66
C TYR A 13 38.20 20.94 -6.41
N ASP A 14 38.53 20.65 -5.15
CA ASP A 14 39.42 19.53 -4.79
C ASP A 14 38.88 18.17 -5.26
N ILE A 15 37.56 17.96 -5.16
CA ILE A 15 36.92 16.71 -5.59
C ILE A 15 36.97 16.58 -7.12
N MET A 16 36.73 17.66 -7.87
CA MET A 16 36.83 17.66 -9.34
C MET A 16 38.28 17.48 -9.82
N GLU A 17 39.23 18.13 -9.16
CA GLU A 17 40.65 18.05 -9.52
C GLU A 17 41.23 16.65 -9.23
N TRP A 18 40.85 16.05 -8.10
CA TRP A 18 41.29 14.70 -7.73
C TRP A 18 40.67 13.62 -8.63
N THR A 19 39.40 13.77 -9.02
CA THR A 19 38.70 12.82 -9.90
C THR A 19 39.19 12.86 -11.35
N TYR A 20 39.73 14.00 -11.81
CA TYR A 20 40.44 14.10 -13.08
C TYR A 20 41.79 13.36 -13.05
N LYS A 21 42.48 13.35 -11.90
CA LYS A 21 43.80 12.73 -11.73
C LYS A 21 43.77 11.22 -11.47
N ASN A 22 42.62 10.62 -11.13
CA ASN A 22 42.52 9.20 -10.77
C ASN A 22 41.29 8.48 -11.40
N PRO A 23 41.28 8.24 -12.71
CA PRO A 23 40.12 7.68 -13.42
C PRO A 23 39.80 6.21 -13.08
N LEU A 24 40.76 5.46 -12.54
CA LEU A 24 40.59 4.03 -12.20
C LEU A 24 39.97 3.79 -10.81
N LEU A 25 40.02 4.78 -9.91
CA LEU A 25 39.41 4.72 -8.58
C LEU A 25 37.89 5.03 -8.58
N LYS A 26 37.35 5.44 -9.74
CA LYS A 26 35.94 5.83 -9.94
C LYS A 26 34.94 4.73 -9.54
N ARG A 27 35.35 3.46 -9.58
CA ARG A 27 34.47 2.31 -9.31
C ARG A 27 34.39 1.88 -7.84
N ARG A 28 35.21 2.42 -6.93
CA ARG A 28 35.28 1.95 -5.52
C ARG A 28 34.96 3.00 -4.45
N ILE A 29 34.56 4.22 -4.82
CA ILE A 29 34.37 5.34 -3.88
C ILE A 29 32.90 5.83 -3.80
N PHE A 30 31.99 5.29 -4.61
CA PHE A 30 30.56 5.57 -4.47
C PHE A 30 29.90 4.64 -3.42
N SER A 31 30.40 4.70 -2.19
CA SER A 31 29.68 4.24 -0.99
C SER A 31 30.00 5.13 0.21
N MET A 32 30.09 6.44 0.01
CA MET A 32 29.98 7.38 1.13
C MET A 32 28.50 7.57 1.48
N PRO A 33 28.06 7.30 2.72
CA PRO A 33 26.73 7.68 3.14
C PRO A 33 26.67 9.21 3.14
N ILE A 34 25.95 9.77 2.15
CA ILE A 34 25.54 11.17 2.18
C ILE A 34 24.75 11.32 3.50
N LYS A 35 25.37 11.94 4.51
CA LYS A 35 24.68 12.36 5.72
C LYS A 35 23.67 13.41 5.26
N LYS A 36 22.45 12.96 4.94
CA LYS A 36 21.33 13.85 4.66
C LYS A 36 21.22 14.76 5.88
N GLY A 37 21.46 16.06 5.69
CA GLY A 37 21.34 17.04 6.76
C GLY A 37 20.03 16.79 7.49
N THR A 38 20.12 16.51 8.79
CA THR A 38 18.96 16.19 9.62
C THR A 38 18.16 17.47 9.79
N MET A 39 17.35 17.81 8.79
CA MET A 39 16.17 18.61 9.03
C MET A 39 15.42 17.87 10.14
N PRO A 40 15.01 18.55 11.23
CA PRO A 40 14.32 17.90 12.34
C PRO A 40 13.24 16.98 11.76
N PRO A 41 13.16 15.71 12.21
CA PRO A 41 12.15 14.79 11.72
C PRO A 41 10.79 15.49 11.77
N ARG A 42 10.21 15.78 10.61
CA ARG A 42 8.95 16.55 10.48
C ARG A 42 7.78 15.90 11.24
N TYR A 43 7.93 14.62 11.58
CA TYR A 43 6.96 13.81 12.30
C TYR A 43 7.64 13.09 13.45
N ASP A 44 6.96 13.06 14.58
CA ASP A 44 7.36 12.32 15.78
C ASP A 44 7.36 10.80 15.53
N GLU A 45 8.21 10.06 16.24
CA GLU A 45 8.35 8.60 16.07
C GLU A 45 7.09 7.87 16.58
N ALA A 46 6.44 8.37 17.63
CA ALA A 46 5.15 7.86 18.10
C ALA A 46 4.07 7.97 17.01
N PHE A 47 4.07 9.08 16.28
CA PHE A 47 3.15 9.28 15.16
C PHE A 47 3.44 8.32 14.00
N LYS A 48 4.71 8.14 13.62
CA LYS A 48 5.10 7.22 12.54
C LYS A 48 4.73 5.77 12.87
N THR A 49 5.01 5.34 14.10
CA THR A 49 4.71 3.98 14.55
C THR A 49 3.20 3.75 14.61
N GLY A 50 2.42 4.71 15.12
CA GLY A 50 0.95 4.66 15.09
C GLY A 50 0.40 4.57 13.66
N ALA A 51 0.93 5.37 12.74
CA ALA A 51 0.53 5.35 11.34
C ALA A 51 0.82 4.02 10.64
N VAL A 52 1.99 3.43 10.90
CA VAL A 52 2.36 2.11 10.38
C VAL A 52 1.45 1.02 10.96
N LYS A 53 1.17 1.04 12.27
CA LYS A 53 0.28 0.07 12.93
C LYS A 53 -1.13 0.05 12.35
N MET A 54 -1.69 1.21 12.00
CA MET A 54 -3.01 1.25 11.35
C MET A 54 -3.06 0.51 10.02
N VAL A 55 -1.96 0.47 9.27
CA VAL A 55 -1.90 -0.27 8.00
C VAL A 55 -1.56 -1.73 8.22
N THR A 56 -0.67 -2.04 9.16
CA THR A 56 -0.19 -3.42 9.38
C THR A 56 -1.12 -4.26 10.25
N GLU A 57 -1.64 -3.70 11.34
CA GLU A 57 -2.46 -4.43 12.33
C GLU A 57 -3.95 -4.37 11.97
N GLN A 58 -4.45 -3.20 11.56
CA GLN A 58 -5.86 -3.03 11.21
C GLN A 58 -6.14 -3.34 9.72
N GLY A 59 -5.10 -3.64 8.93
CA GLY A 59 -5.23 -3.99 7.51
C GLY A 59 -5.76 -2.86 6.61
N ARG A 60 -5.82 -1.62 7.11
CA ARG A 60 -6.41 -0.50 6.39
C ARG A 60 -5.55 -0.09 5.20
N PRO A 61 -6.14 0.33 4.07
CA PRO A 61 -5.37 0.74 2.92
C PRO A 61 -4.60 2.03 3.23
N ALA A 62 -3.29 2.03 2.91
CA ALA A 62 -2.41 3.17 3.17
C ALA A 62 -2.91 4.50 2.57
N LYS A 63 -3.76 4.46 1.53
CA LYS A 63 -4.39 5.65 0.94
C LYS A 63 -5.38 6.31 1.90
N GLU A 64 -6.24 5.53 2.55
CA GLU A 64 -7.22 6.05 3.50
C GLU A 64 -6.53 6.55 4.76
N VAL A 65 -5.59 5.76 5.30
CA VAL A 65 -4.82 6.15 6.48
C VAL A 65 -4.04 7.44 6.26
N ALA A 66 -3.44 7.62 5.07
CA ALA A 66 -2.73 8.86 4.74
C ALA A 66 -3.67 10.07 4.63
N ALA A 67 -4.86 9.88 4.03
CA ALA A 67 -5.87 10.93 3.91
C ALA A 67 -6.40 11.39 5.28
N GLU A 68 -6.67 10.45 6.19
CA GLU A 68 -7.12 10.76 7.54
C GLU A 68 -6.07 11.48 8.39
N LEU A 69 -4.81 11.06 8.26
CA LEU A 69 -3.69 11.67 8.97
C LEU A 69 -3.21 13.00 8.34
N GLY A 70 -3.78 13.38 7.19
CA GLY A 70 -3.36 14.59 6.45
C GLY A 70 -1.91 14.52 5.94
N ILE A 71 -1.36 13.33 5.75
CA ILE A 71 0.01 13.13 5.26
C ILE A 71 0.02 12.67 3.80
N TYR A 72 1.08 12.99 3.09
CA TYR A 72 1.24 12.52 1.72
C TYR A 72 1.43 11.00 1.69
N ILE A 73 0.70 10.30 0.81
CA ILE A 73 0.65 8.84 0.77
C ILE A 73 2.03 8.18 0.62
N ASP A 74 2.94 8.79 -0.14
CA ASP A 74 4.28 8.22 -0.34
C ASP A 74 5.17 8.36 0.90
N THR A 75 4.85 9.30 1.81
CA THR A 75 5.51 9.38 3.13
C THR A 75 5.14 8.16 3.98
N LEU A 76 3.85 7.80 4.02
CA LEU A 76 3.39 6.61 4.73
C LEU A 76 3.96 5.32 4.11
N LYS A 77 3.98 5.22 2.78
CA LYS A 77 4.63 4.09 2.07
C LYS A 77 6.11 3.98 2.40
N SER A 78 6.81 5.11 2.55
CA SER A 78 8.23 5.10 2.94
C SER A 78 8.43 4.57 4.36
N TRP A 79 7.52 4.87 5.31
CA TRP A 79 7.59 4.34 6.68
C TRP A 79 7.29 2.84 6.70
N LEU A 80 6.27 2.42 5.97
CA LEU A 80 5.91 1.00 5.81
C LEU A 80 7.07 0.20 5.20
N LYS A 81 7.70 0.70 4.13
CA LYS A 81 8.88 0.05 3.55
C LYS A 81 10.02 -0.09 4.55
N ARG A 82 10.20 0.91 5.42
CA ARG A 82 11.26 0.92 6.44
C ARG A 82 10.95 0.03 7.63
N SER A 83 9.68 -0.24 7.91
CA SER A 83 9.23 -1.24 8.89
C SER A 83 9.19 -2.67 8.33
N GLY A 84 9.67 -2.89 7.10
CA GLY A 84 9.71 -4.21 6.46
C GLY A 84 8.40 -4.64 5.79
N PHE A 85 7.38 -3.78 5.76
CA PHE A 85 6.08 -4.10 5.18
C PHE A 85 6.16 -4.23 3.66
N GLN A 86 5.66 -5.35 3.14
CA GLN A 86 5.60 -5.62 1.70
C GLN A 86 4.24 -5.20 1.13
N PRO A 87 4.20 -4.22 0.21
CA PRO A 87 2.93 -3.70 -0.33
C PRO A 87 2.15 -4.73 -1.16
N SER A 88 2.82 -5.77 -1.66
CA SER A 88 2.20 -6.84 -2.46
C SER A 88 1.24 -7.72 -1.66
N SER A 89 1.48 -7.94 -0.37
CA SER A 89 0.62 -8.77 0.47
C SER A 89 -0.71 -8.08 0.79
N VAL A 90 -0.68 -6.79 1.14
CA VAL A 90 -1.90 -6.05 1.53
C VAL A 90 -2.75 -5.63 0.34
N ALA A 91 -2.17 -5.34 -0.82
CA ALA A 91 -2.95 -5.16 -2.05
C ALA A 91 -3.69 -6.44 -2.46
N ARG A 92 -3.11 -7.62 -2.19
CA ARG A 92 -3.76 -8.92 -2.40
C ARG A 92 -4.86 -9.17 -1.36
N GLN A 93 -4.60 -8.87 -0.09
CA GLN A 93 -5.57 -9.04 0.99
C GLN A 93 -6.83 -8.19 0.77
N ASN A 94 -6.68 -6.89 0.46
CA ASN A 94 -7.82 -6.01 0.20
C ASN A 94 -8.72 -6.49 -0.96
N ARG A 95 -8.13 -7.05 -2.01
CA ARG A 95 -8.89 -7.66 -3.12
C ARG A 95 -9.63 -8.91 -2.68
N ASN A 96 -8.99 -9.75 -1.85
CA ASN A 96 -9.63 -10.94 -1.30
C ASN A 96 -10.81 -10.57 -0.39
N ASP A 97 -10.66 -9.56 0.48
CA ASP A 97 -11.72 -9.13 1.40
C ASP A 97 -12.92 -8.51 0.68
N SER A 98 -12.66 -7.81 -0.44
CA SER A 98 -13.72 -7.27 -1.30
C SER A 98 -14.48 -8.40 -2.00
N ARG A 99 -13.75 -9.37 -2.56
CA ARG A 99 -14.32 -10.55 -3.19
C ARG A 99 -15.09 -11.42 -2.20
N TRP A 100 -14.61 -11.53 -0.96
CA TRP A 100 -15.27 -12.27 0.10
C TRP A 100 -16.66 -11.70 0.42
N ARG A 101 -16.76 -10.37 0.57
CA ARG A 101 -18.04 -9.68 0.77
C ARG A 101 -19.00 -9.91 -0.38
N GLU A 102 -18.53 -9.82 -1.61
CA GLU A 102 -19.35 -10.08 -2.81
C GLU A 102 -19.88 -11.52 -2.82
N LEU A 103 -19.00 -12.51 -2.59
CA LEU A 103 -19.38 -13.92 -2.49
C LEU A 103 -20.36 -14.20 -1.35
N GLU A 104 -20.21 -13.55 -0.19
CA GLU A 104 -21.16 -13.66 0.91
C GLU A 104 -22.55 -13.14 0.53
N THR A 105 -22.61 -12.02 -0.20
CA THR A 105 -23.89 -11.49 -0.70
C THR A 105 -24.53 -12.44 -1.71
N GLU A 106 -23.73 -13.00 -2.62
CA GLU A 106 -24.20 -13.96 -3.62
C GLU A 106 -24.71 -15.26 -2.97
N ILE A 107 -24.03 -15.76 -1.95
CA ILE A 107 -24.50 -16.94 -1.19
C ILE A 107 -25.86 -16.66 -0.53
N ARG A 108 -26.06 -15.46 0.04
CA ARG A 108 -27.33 -15.10 0.66
C ARG A 108 -28.45 -14.99 -0.37
N THR A 109 -28.20 -14.39 -1.53
CA THR A 109 -29.21 -14.26 -2.60
C THR A 109 -29.56 -15.62 -3.18
N LEU A 110 -28.57 -16.46 -3.47
CA LEU A 110 -28.79 -17.81 -3.99
C LEU A 110 -29.57 -18.69 -3.01
N ARG A 111 -29.24 -18.64 -1.71
CA ARG A 111 -30.01 -19.36 -0.68
C ARG A 111 -31.46 -18.90 -0.60
N LYS A 112 -31.70 -17.60 -0.71
CA LYS A 112 -33.06 -17.06 -0.75
C LYS A 112 -33.85 -17.57 -1.97
N GLN A 113 -33.22 -17.56 -3.14
CA GLN A 113 -33.84 -18.06 -4.37
C GLN A 113 -34.13 -19.57 -4.33
N LEU A 114 -33.26 -20.36 -3.69
CA LEU A 114 -33.51 -21.79 -3.49
C LEU A 114 -34.72 -22.02 -2.59
N ALA A 115 -34.79 -21.33 -1.44
CA ALA A 115 -35.93 -21.43 -0.54
C ALA A 115 -37.26 -21.07 -1.24
N GLU A 116 -37.28 -19.98 -2.00
CA GLU A 116 -38.45 -19.57 -2.78
C GLU A 116 -38.87 -20.63 -3.81
N LYS A 117 -37.90 -21.22 -4.53
CA LYS A 117 -38.18 -22.29 -5.49
C LYS A 117 -38.71 -23.55 -4.81
N ASP A 118 -38.16 -23.92 -3.65
CA ASP A 118 -38.62 -25.08 -2.88
C ASP A 118 -40.05 -24.90 -2.37
N GLU A 119 -40.43 -23.70 -1.96
CA GLU A 119 -41.81 -23.36 -1.60
C GLU A 119 -42.76 -23.50 -2.80
N VAL A 120 -42.39 -22.96 -3.96
CA VAL A 120 -43.18 -23.11 -5.20
C VAL A 120 -43.35 -24.59 -5.58
N ILE A 121 -42.28 -25.37 -5.49
CA ILE A 121 -42.31 -26.82 -5.72
C ILE A 121 -43.26 -27.51 -4.73
N ALA A 122 -43.22 -27.14 -3.45
CA ALA A 122 -44.08 -27.72 -2.42
C ALA A 122 -45.57 -27.44 -2.71
N VAL A 123 -45.90 -26.20 -3.09
CA VAL A 123 -47.27 -25.83 -3.48
C VAL A 123 -47.72 -26.63 -4.71
N LEU A 124 -46.92 -26.69 -5.76
CA LEU A 124 -47.26 -27.44 -6.98
C LEU A 124 -47.48 -28.92 -6.71
N LYS A 125 -46.59 -29.55 -5.93
CA LYS A 125 -46.74 -30.96 -5.52
C LYS A 125 -48.02 -31.19 -4.75
N LYS A 126 -48.39 -30.29 -3.83
CA LYS A 126 -49.64 -30.37 -3.07
C LYS A 126 -50.86 -30.25 -3.99
N SER A 127 -50.84 -29.33 -4.94
CA SER A 127 -51.91 -29.16 -5.94
C SER A 127 -52.09 -30.40 -6.80
N ILE A 128 -50.99 -30.96 -7.32
CA ILE A 128 -51.02 -32.19 -8.15
C ILE A 128 -51.59 -33.36 -7.34
N GLY A 129 -51.16 -33.52 -6.08
CA GLY A 129 -51.66 -34.60 -5.22
C GLY A 129 -53.16 -34.52 -4.92
N ILE A 130 -53.74 -33.31 -4.88
CA ILE A 130 -55.20 -33.12 -4.73
C ILE A 130 -55.93 -33.50 -6.02
N LEU A 131 -55.35 -33.18 -7.18
CA LEU A 131 -55.96 -33.42 -8.50
C LEU A 131 -55.81 -34.88 -8.98
N SER A 132 -54.90 -35.66 -8.40
CA SER A 132 -54.63 -37.05 -8.80
C SER A 132 -55.41 -38.10 -8.00
N ILE A 133 -56.32 -37.69 -7.11
CA ILE A 133 -57.20 -38.60 -6.36
C ILE A 133 -58.49 -38.79 -7.20
N PRO A 134 -58.74 -39.98 -7.79
CA PRO A 134 -60.00 -40.28 -8.48
C PRO A 134 -61.17 -40.50 -7.52
#